data_AF-A0A1B1Q2X7-F1
#
_entry.id   AF-A0A1B1Q2X7-F1
#
_cell.length_a   1.000
_cell.length_b   1.000
_cell.length_c   1.000
_cell.angle_alpha   90.00
_cell.angle_beta   90.00
_cell.angle_gamma   90.00
#
_symmetry.space_group_name_H-M   'P 1'
#
loop_
_entity.id
_entity.type
_entity.pdbx_description
1 polymer ?
#
loop_
_entity_poly.entity_id
_entity_poly.type
_entity_poly.pdbx_seq_one_letter_code
_entity_poly.pdbx_strand_id
1 'polypeptide(L)'
;MTVSWKPCSEDGDNAIVEGSWHITSEDGKNSRVTLRSKGTLTVDFPGFLEFLLAPLIRLEFESMVKRYVGNLAQEFLRLDSERAKNS
;
A
#
# COMPACT_ATOMS: atom_id res chain seq x y z
N MET A 1 -2.29 -4.36 16.83
CA MET A 1 -3.57 -4.28 16.09
C MET A 1 -3.33 -4.69 14.65
N THR A 2 -4.25 -5.44 14.04
CA THR A 2 -4.17 -5.82 12.63
C THR A 2 -5.45 -5.39 11.92
N VAL A 3 -5.33 -4.72 10.78
CA VAL A 3 -6.46 -4.34 9.92
C VAL A 3 -6.24 -5.02 8.58
N SER A 4 -7.11 -5.96 8.21
CA SER A 4 -7.08 -6.66 6.93
C SER A 4 -8.24 -6.22 6.05
N TRP A 5 -8.00 -6.00 4.77
CA TRP A 5 -9.07 -5.83 3.78
C TRP A 5 -9.05 -7.00 2.82
N LYS A 6 -10.25 -7.49 2.51
CA LYS A 6 -10.46 -8.51 1.48
C LYS A 6 -10.55 -7.81 0.11
N PRO A 7 -10.12 -8.48 -0.96
CA PRO A 7 -10.15 -7.89 -2.28
C PRO A 7 -11.58 -7.54 -2.70
N CYS A 8 -11.77 -6.35 -3.27
CA CYS A 8 -12.96 -6.07 -4.07
C CYS A 8 -12.75 -6.73 -5.43
N SER A 9 -13.58 -7.73 -5.74
CA SER A 9 -13.77 -8.21 -7.09
C SER A 9 -15.12 -7.65 -7.55
N GLU A 10 -15.10 -6.51 -8.23
CA GLU A 10 -16.29 -6.08 -8.99
C GLU A 10 -16.20 -6.69 -10.40
N ASP A 11 -17.35 -7.00 -11.00
CA ASP A 11 -17.41 -7.61 -12.34
C ASP A 11 -16.75 -6.70 -13.37
N GLY A 12 -15.63 -7.17 -13.96
CA GLY A 12 -14.85 -6.41 -14.94
C GLY A 12 -13.50 -5.90 -14.43
N ASP A 13 -13.22 -5.99 -13.13
CA ASP A 13 -11.90 -5.65 -12.60
C ASP A 13 -10.87 -6.72 -12.94
N ASN A 14 -9.83 -6.29 -13.65
CA ASN A 14 -8.72 -7.13 -14.03
C ASN A 14 -7.64 -7.19 -12.93
N ALA A 15 -7.86 -6.51 -11.80
CA ALA A 15 -6.92 -6.37 -10.70
C ALA A 15 -7.57 -6.74 -9.36
N ILE A 16 -6.95 -7.67 -8.64
CA ILE A 16 -7.34 -8.11 -7.30
C ILE A 16 -6.25 -7.67 -6.33
N VAL A 17 -6.55 -6.72 -5.45
CA VAL A 17 -5.59 -6.24 -4.44
C VAL A 17 -6.08 -6.59 -3.06
N GLU A 18 -5.27 -7.35 -2.34
CA GLU A 18 -5.49 -7.72 -0.94
C GLU A 18 -4.36 -7.18 -0.07
N GLY A 19 -4.61 -7.04 1.23
CA GLY A 19 -3.58 -6.63 2.14
C GLY A 19 -3.98 -6.55 3.60
N SER A 20 -2.98 -6.24 4.41
CA SER A 20 -3.15 -5.99 5.84
C SER A 20 -2.15 -4.97 6.36
N TRP A 21 -2.61 -4.21 7.33
CA TRP A 21 -1.80 -3.37 8.18
C TRP A 21 -1.58 -4.07 9.51
N HIS A 22 -0.33 -4.16 9.94
CA HIS A 22 0.03 -4.56 11.29
C HIS A 22 0.64 -3.39 12.04
N ILE A 23 0.04 -3.02 13.17
CA ILE A 23 0.39 -1.83 13.95
C ILE A 23 0.73 -2.27 15.37
N THR A 24 1.93 -1.93 15.83
CA THR A 24 2.41 -2.21 17.18
C THR A 24 2.95 -0.93 17.83
N SER A 25 2.58 -0.68 19.08
CA SER A 25 3.19 0.40 19.88
C SER A 25 4.62 0.02 20.24
N GLU A 26 5.57 0.95 20.14
CA GLU A 26 6.95 0.72 20.58
C GLU A 26 7.23 1.30 21.97
N ASP A 27 6.89 2.56 22.20
CA ASP A 27 7.26 3.30 23.42
C ASP A 27 6.12 4.22 23.93
N GLY A 28 4.89 3.98 23.48
CA GLY A 28 3.71 4.76 23.85
C GLY A 28 3.58 6.10 23.11
N LYS A 29 4.60 6.53 22.36
CA LYS A 29 4.56 7.71 21.48
C LYS A 29 4.70 7.32 20.01
N ASN A 30 5.45 6.26 19.73
CA ASN A 30 5.72 5.76 18.41
C ASN A 30 4.95 4.46 18.14
N SER A 31 4.54 4.32 16.88
CA SER A 31 3.92 3.09 16.37
C SER A 31 4.73 2.56 15.20
N ARG A 32 5.09 1.28 15.27
CA ARG A 32 5.61 0.55 14.12
C ARG A 32 4.44 0.05 13.29
N VAL A 33 4.43 0.44 12.02
CA VAL A 33 3.37 0.09 11.06
C VAL A 33 3.99 -0.71 9.93
N THR A 34 3.44 -1.89 9.65
CA THR A 34 3.85 -2.76 8.54
C THR A 34 2.69 -2.94 7.57
N LEU A 35 2.91 -2.57 6.30
CA LEU A 35 2.00 -2.86 5.20
C LEU A 35 2.39 -4.18 4.55
N ARG A 36 1.44 -5.11 4.44
CA ARG A 36 1.52 -6.23 3.50
C ARG A 36 0.45 -6.04 2.44
N SER A 37 0.84 -5.99 1.17
CA SER A 37 -0.09 -5.93 0.05
C SER A 37 0.30 -6.94 -1.00
N LYS A 38 -0.70 -7.53 -1.65
CA LYS A 38 -0.56 -8.43 -2.78
C LYS A 38 -1.57 -8.02 -3.84
N GLY A 39 -1.05 -7.63 -5.00
CA GLY A 39 -1.85 -7.37 -6.20
C GLY A 39 -1.70 -8.54 -7.17
N THR A 40 -2.83 -9.03 -7.68
CA THR A 40 -2.89 -9.94 -8.82
C THR A 40 -3.53 -9.17 -9.96
N LEU A 41 -2.80 -8.99 -11.07
CA LEU A 41 -3.33 -8.37 -12.27
C LEU A 41 -3.46 -9.44 -13.35
N THR A 42 -4.66 -9.65 -13.85
CA THR A 42 -4.95 -10.48 -15.00
C THR A 42 -4.97 -9.58 -16.22
N VAL A 43 -4.03 -9.77 -17.15
CA VAL A 43 -3.95 -8.97 -18.37
C VAL A 43 -3.91 -9.91 -19.55
N ASP A 44 -4.79 -9.66 -20.52
CA ASP A 44 -4.88 -10.47 -21.73
C ASP A 44 -3.87 -9.94 -22.77
N PHE A 45 -2.59 -10.20 -22.52
CA PHE A 45 -1.51 -9.83 -23.42
C PHE A 45 -1.05 -11.02 -24.26
N PRO A 46 -0.59 -10.79 -25.50
CA PRO A 46 0.17 -11.79 -26.23
C PRO A 46 1.39 -12.21 -25.41
N GLY A 47 1.68 -13.51 -25.32
CA GLY A 47 2.69 -14.05 -24.38
C GLY A 47 4.11 -13.46 -24.51
N PHE A 48 4.50 -12.93 -25.68
CA PHE A 48 5.79 -12.24 -25.84
C PHE A 48 5.83 -10.86 -25.16
N LEU A 49 4.68 -10.20 -25.02
CA LEU A 49 4.54 -8.86 -24.44
C LEU A 49 4.50 -8.95 -22.90
N GLU A 50 3.98 -10.05 -22.35
CA GLU A 50 3.92 -10.29 -20.90
C GLU A 50 5.31 -10.21 -20.25
N PHE A 51 6.32 -10.85 -20.85
CA PHE A 51 7.68 -10.84 -20.30
C PHE A 51 8.29 -9.44 -20.24
N LEU A 52 7.97 -8.58 -21.22
CA LEU A 52 8.44 -7.20 -21.25
C LEU A 52 7.67 -6.33 -20.27
N LEU A 53 6.34 -6.49 -20.17
CA LEU A 53 5.48 -5.60 -19.39
C LEU A 53 5.41 -5.96 -17.91
N ALA A 54 5.53 -7.24 -17.54
CA ALA A 54 5.42 -7.67 -16.14
C ALA A 54 6.40 -6.96 -15.19
N PRO A 55 7.69 -6.74 -15.55
CA PRO A 55 8.61 -5.96 -14.73
C PRO A 55 8.18 -4.49 -14.57
N LEU A 56 7.68 -3.86 -15.64
CA LEU A 56 7.25 -2.46 -15.61
C LEU A 56 6.01 -2.28 -14.73
N ILE A 57 5.05 -3.20 -14.84
CA ILE A 57 3.82 -3.19 -14.03
C ILE A 57 4.17 -3.33 -12.54
N ARG A 58 5.09 -4.25 -12.20
CA ARG A 58 5.55 -4.42 -10.81
C ARG A 58 6.24 -3.15 -10.30
N LEU A 59 7.11 -2.55 -11.10
CA LEU A 59 7.82 -1.33 -10.74
C LEU A 59 6.85 -0.18 -10.44
N GLU A 60 5.83 0.02 -11.29
CA GLU A 60 4.83 1.06 -11.09
C GLU A 60 3.98 0.78 -9.85
N PHE A 61 3.55 -0.48 -9.65
CA PHE A 61 2.81 -0.87 -8.45
C PHE A 61 3.61 -0.59 -7.16
N GLU A 62 4.88 -0.99 -7.12
CA GLU A 62 5.77 -0.71 -5.99
C GLU A 62 5.97 0.79 -5.77
N SER A 63 6.11 1.57 -6.84
CA SER A 63 6.20 3.03 -6.79
C SER A 63 4.94 3.66 -6.17
N MET A 64 3.75 3.22 -6.59
CA MET A 64 2.48 3.66 -6.02
C MET A 64 2.37 3.33 -4.52
N VAL A 65 2.72 2.09 -4.12
CA VAL A 65 2.71 1.67 -2.72
C VAL A 65 3.69 2.50 -1.89
N LYS A 66 4.92 2.70 -2.38
CA LYS A 66 5.94 3.49 -1.69
C LYS A 66 5.51 4.94 -1.51
N ARG A 67 4.93 5.55 -2.55
CA ARG A 67 4.38 6.91 -2.48
C ARG A 67 3.26 7.00 -1.45
N TYR A 68 2.35 6.03 -1.42
CA TYR A 68 1.27 6.00 -0.46
C TYR A 68 1.77 5.92 0.99
N VAL A 69 2.69 4.99 1.28
CA VAL A 69 3.30 4.88 2.62
C VAL A 69 4.07 6.16 2.98
N GLY A 70 4.79 6.76 2.03
CA GLY A 70 5.48 8.03 2.23
C GLY A 70 4.51 9.16 2.58
N ASN A 71 3.39 9.27 1.88
CA ASN A 71 2.35 10.27 2.16
C ASN A 71 1.75 10.10 3.56
N LEU A 72 1.48 8.86 3.97
CA LEU A 72 1.00 8.58 5.33
C LEU A 72 2.01 9.02 6.38
N ALA A 73 3.30 8.71 6.19
CA ALA A 73 4.35 9.11 7.12
C ALA A 73 4.45 10.65 7.25
N GLN A 74 4.39 11.37 6.14
CA GLN A 74 4.39 12.83 6.14
C GLN A 74 3.16 13.42 6.84
N GLU A 75 1.99 12.83 6.61
CA GLU A 75 0.75 13.27 7.25
C GLU A 75 0.78 13.09 8.77
N PHE A 76 1.33 11.98 9.26
CA PHE A 76 1.50 11.79 10.70
C PHE A 76 2.48 12.80 11.32
N LEU A 77 3.60 13.09 10.65
CA LEU A 77 4.54 14.15 11.11
C LEU A 77 3.88 15.53 11.15
N ARG A 78 3.02 15.84 10.16
CA ARG A 78 2.24 17.09 10.13
C ARG A 78 1.30 17.17 11.34
N LEU A 79 0.54 16.11 11.61
CA LEU A 79 -0.41 16.05 12.73
C LEU A 79 0.29 16.18 14.09
N ASP A 80 1.46 15.57 14.27
CA ASP A 80 2.24 15.70 15.51
C ASP A 80 2.75 17.14 15.70
N SER A 81 3.17 17.78 14.61
CA SER A 81 3.59 19.19 14.62
C SER A 81 2.43 20.14 15.00
N GLU A 82 1.22 19.85 14.55
CA GLU A 82 0.02 20.63 14.90
C GLU A 82 -0.40 20.43 16.36
N ARG A 83 -0.33 19.20 16.87
CA ARG A 83 -0.58 18.90 18.29
C ARG A 83 0.41 19.62 19.20
N ALA A 84 1.69 19.67 18.83
CA ALA A 84 2.71 20.37 19.60
C ALA A 84 2.51 21.89 19.64
N LYS A 85 1.88 22.49 18.61
CA LYS A 85 1.56 23.93 18.58
C LYS A 85 0.31 24.29 19.39
N ASN A 86 -0.58 23.33 19.61
CA ASN A 86 -1.86 23.51 20.28
C ASN A 86 -1.87 22.98 21.74
N SER A 87 -0.71 22.59 22.26
CA SER A 87 -0.48 22.15 23.65
C SER A 87 0.34 23.18 24.40
#